data_AF-A0A9X3KD50-F1
#
_entry.id   AF-A0A9X3KD50-F1
#
_cell.length_a   1.000
_cell.length_b   1.000
_cell.length_c   1.000
_cell.angle_alpha   90.00
_cell.angle_beta   90.00
_cell.angle_gamma   90.00
#
_symmetry.space_group_name_H-M   'P 1'
#
loop_
_entity.id
_entity.type
_entity.pdbx_description
1 polymer ?
#
loop_
_entity_poly.entity_id
_entity_poly.type
_entity_poly.pdbx_seq_one_letter_code
_entity_poly.pdbx_strand_id
1 'polypeptide(L)'
;MHAIIKMGDGKYYISSVFGYYNDVKSEGDYQRYLERIHTPYYVVFNEEKTKLIKWYNMQPDTEFLIKQVLIIDSDESGWNINEEDGTGGVSFLPRELADKIISEGSIPDDIMQQCKKIEESYVYDEYREIKTEKDIEDFDWATGNFHDAYIKEQKILEGGELYLRFSGIWGCQVEIWFWDDLEYCSESRNPEYSDPYWSCSTLELKNGYVYFVDGEIDVKEITDGYCWFKARHMKYHIIPN
;
A
#
# COMPACT_ATOMS: atom_id res chain seq x y z
N MET A 1 1.41 -11.93 -2.70
CA MET A 1 0.70 -10.74 -2.21
C MET A 1 0.58 -10.83 -0.71
N HIS A 2 1.09 -9.82 -0.01
CA HIS A 2 1.02 -9.69 1.44
C HIS A 2 0.59 -8.28 1.83
N ALA A 3 -0.03 -8.17 3.00
CA ALA A 3 -0.56 -6.90 3.48
C ALA A 3 -0.31 -6.69 4.97
N ILE A 4 -0.20 -5.43 5.36
CA ILE A 4 -0.42 -4.98 6.72
C ILE A 4 -1.94 -4.90 6.95
N ILE A 5 -2.42 -5.69 7.91
CA ILE A 5 -3.81 -5.68 8.35
C ILE A 5 -3.92 -4.84 9.60
N LYS A 6 -4.58 -3.69 9.49
CA LYS A 6 -4.75 -2.76 10.59
C LYS A 6 -5.90 -3.18 11.48
N MET A 7 -5.64 -3.24 12.78
CA MET A 7 -6.64 -3.58 13.82
C MET A 7 -7.15 -2.34 14.57
N GLY A 8 -6.63 -1.15 14.26
CA GLY A 8 -6.89 0.09 14.99
C GLY A 8 -5.92 0.31 16.14
N ASP A 9 -5.91 1.54 16.68
CA ASP A 9 -5.06 1.97 17.80
C ASP A 9 -3.55 1.68 17.58
N GLY A 10 -3.07 1.80 16.34
CA GLY A 10 -1.68 1.49 15.96
C GLY A 10 -1.32 0.00 15.98
N LYS A 11 -2.27 -0.90 16.24
CA LYS A 11 -2.04 -2.35 16.17
C LYS A 11 -2.25 -2.87 14.76
N TYR A 12 -1.38 -3.78 14.35
CA TYR A 12 -1.46 -4.43 13.05
C TYR A 12 -0.80 -5.81 13.10
N TYR A 13 -1.06 -6.62 12.08
CA TYR A 13 -0.33 -7.85 11.80
C TYR A 13 -0.10 -8.00 10.30
N ILE A 14 0.86 -8.85 9.91
CA ILE A 14 1.16 -9.16 8.51
C ILE A 14 0.43 -10.44 8.13
N SER A 15 -0.17 -10.45 6.95
CA SER A 15 -0.94 -11.59 6.44
C SER A 15 -0.78 -11.70 4.93
N SER A 16 -0.68 -12.92 4.42
CA SER A 16 -0.94 -13.19 3.00
C SER A 16 -2.37 -12.77 2.63
N VAL A 17 -2.51 -12.28 1.41
CA VAL A 17 -3.81 -12.01 0.79
C VAL A 17 -4.14 -13.16 -0.15
N PHE A 18 -5.32 -13.75 0.02
CA PHE A 18 -5.79 -14.88 -0.80
C PHE A 18 -6.86 -14.47 -1.81
N GLY A 19 -7.47 -13.30 -1.63
CA GLY A 19 -8.37 -12.72 -2.60
C GLY A 19 -8.77 -11.30 -2.25
N TYR A 20 -9.22 -10.58 -3.27
CA TYR A 20 -9.79 -9.24 -3.20
C TYR A 20 -11.12 -9.26 -3.94
N TYR A 21 -12.19 -8.96 -3.24
CA TYR A 21 -13.55 -9.06 -3.77
C TYR A 21 -14.39 -7.85 -3.39
N ASN A 22 -15.48 -7.69 -4.12
CA ASN A 22 -16.45 -6.65 -3.89
C ASN A 22 -17.87 -7.22 -3.99
N ASP A 23 -18.74 -6.82 -3.06
CA ASP A 23 -20.13 -7.28 -2.99
C ASP A 23 -21.06 -6.13 -3.44
N VAL A 24 -20.93 -5.70 -4.70
CA VAL A 24 -21.79 -4.67 -5.28
C VAL A 24 -23.10 -5.30 -5.74
N LYS A 25 -24.21 -4.85 -5.16
CA LYS A 25 -25.56 -5.36 -5.40
C LYS A 25 -26.46 -4.34 -6.09
N SER A 26 -26.15 -3.05 -5.95
CA SER A 26 -26.98 -2.00 -6.50
C SER A 26 -26.77 -1.80 -8.00
N GLU A 27 -27.88 -1.65 -8.72
CA GLU A 27 -27.90 -1.27 -10.13
C GLU A 27 -27.88 0.25 -10.33
N GLY A 28 -28.19 1.04 -9.30
CA GLY A 28 -28.23 2.50 -9.38
C GLY A 28 -26.85 3.14 -9.24
N ASP A 29 -26.46 3.99 -10.18
CA ASP A 29 -25.09 4.53 -10.32
C ASP A 29 -24.47 5.05 -9.02
N TYR A 30 -25.18 5.91 -8.27
CA TYR A 30 -24.63 6.50 -7.04
C TYR A 30 -24.48 5.47 -5.91
N GLN A 31 -25.50 4.62 -5.70
CA GLN A 31 -25.43 3.59 -4.66
C GLN A 31 -24.40 2.53 -5.01
N ARG A 32 -24.27 2.19 -6.29
CA ARG A 32 -23.24 1.30 -6.82
C ARG A 32 -21.84 1.87 -6.59
N TYR A 33 -21.66 3.18 -6.78
CA TYR A 33 -20.42 3.88 -6.47
C TYR A 33 -20.06 3.80 -4.97
N LEU A 34 -21.02 4.06 -4.08
CA LEU A 34 -20.80 3.94 -2.64
C LEU A 34 -20.45 2.51 -2.22
N GLU A 35 -21.17 1.50 -2.75
CA GLU A 35 -20.83 0.10 -2.50
C GLU A 35 -19.41 -0.21 -2.96
N ARG A 36 -19.01 0.27 -4.14
CA ARG A 36 -17.64 0.07 -4.65
C ARG A 36 -16.54 0.62 -3.76
N ILE A 37 -16.84 1.60 -2.90
CA ILE A 37 -15.90 2.16 -1.94
C ILE A 37 -15.94 1.42 -0.60
N HIS A 38 -17.13 1.10 -0.11
CA HIS A 38 -17.32 0.63 1.27
C HIS A 38 -17.39 -0.89 1.43
N THR A 39 -17.79 -1.63 0.39
CA THR A 39 -17.92 -3.09 0.46
C THR A 39 -16.73 -3.90 -0.08
N PRO A 40 -15.65 -3.34 -0.67
CA PRO A 40 -14.46 -4.14 -0.96
C PRO A 40 -13.86 -4.77 0.30
N TYR A 41 -13.47 -6.03 0.19
CA TYR A 41 -12.79 -6.76 1.26
C TYR A 41 -11.71 -7.67 0.68
N TYR A 42 -10.76 -7.98 1.56
CA TYR A 42 -9.72 -8.96 1.32
C TYR A 42 -10.02 -10.24 2.10
N VAL A 43 -9.66 -11.37 1.51
CA VAL A 43 -9.60 -12.66 2.21
C VAL A 43 -8.18 -12.85 2.71
N VAL A 44 -8.02 -12.86 4.03
CA VAL A 44 -6.71 -12.91 4.71
C VAL A 44 -6.76 -13.92 5.85
N PHE A 45 -5.60 -14.33 6.36
CA PHE A 45 -5.55 -14.99 7.66
C PHE A 45 -5.96 -14.02 8.78
N ASN A 46 -6.54 -14.55 9.86
CA ASN A 46 -6.56 -13.85 11.14
C ASN A 46 -5.15 -13.74 11.76
N GLU A 47 -5.00 -12.93 12.80
CA GLU A 47 -3.72 -12.69 13.49
C GLU A 47 -3.03 -14.01 13.91
N GLU A 48 -3.79 -14.97 14.42
CA GLU A 48 -3.25 -16.27 14.86
C GLU A 48 -2.94 -17.24 13.71
N LYS A 49 -3.26 -16.87 12.45
CA LYS A 49 -3.05 -17.70 11.24
C LYS A 49 -3.73 -19.07 11.32
N THR A 50 -4.93 -19.09 11.88
CA THR A 50 -5.74 -20.31 12.10
C THR A 50 -7.03 -20.33 11.30
N LYS A 51 -7.50 -19.17 10.82
CA LYS A 51 -8.77 -19.00 10.09
C LYS A 51 -8.60 -18.00 8.96
N LEU A 52 -9.41 -18.16 7.93
CA LEU A 52 -9.59 -17.13 6.91
C LEU A 52 -10.73 -16.21 7.35
N ILE A 53 -10.56 -14.91 7.10
CA ILE A 53 -11.54 -13.89 7.44
C ILE A 53 -11.71 -12.92 6.27
N LYS A 54 -12.88 -12.28 6.21
CA LYS A 54 -13.07 -11.08 5.39
C LYS A 54 -12.59 -9.87 6.18
N TRP A 55 -11.64 -9.13 5.62
CA TRP A 55 -11.20 -7.85 6.16
C TRP A 55 -11.56 -6.74 5.18
N TYR A 56 -12.47 -5.85 5.58
CA TYR A 56 -12.90 -4.77 4.70
C TYR A 56 -11.76 -3.79 4.43
N ASN A 57 -11.61 -3.37 3.17
CA ASN A 57 -10.59 -2.42 2.75
C ASN A 57 -10.75 -1.07 3.47
N MET A 58 -12.00 -0.65 3.67
CA MET A 58 -12.37 0.52 4.46
C MET A 58 -13.04 0.08 5.77
N GLN A 59 -12.81 0.83 6.85
CA GLN A 59 -13.53 0.61 8.10
C GLN A 59 -15.03 0.88 7.87
N PRO A 60 -15.92 -0.05 8.26
CA PRO A 60 -17.35 0.17 8.15
C PRO A 60 -17.83 1.18 9.19
N ASP A 61 -18.96 1.84 8.89
CA ASP A 61 -19.71 2.70 9.81
C ASP A 61 -18.93 3.89 10.39
N THR A 62 -17.97 4.43 9.63
CA THR A 62 -17.21 5.63 9.97
C THR A 62 -17.60 6.81 9.09
N GLU A 63 -17.54 8.03 9.65
CA GLU A 63 -17.81 9.27 8.90
C GLU A 63 -16.79 9.48 7.76
N PHE A 64 -15.55 9.06 7.98
CA PHE A 64 -14.45 9.17 7.04
C PHE A 64 -14.04 7.81 6.49
N LEU A 65 -13.44 7.79 5.29
CA LEU A 65 -12.83 6.59 4.72
C LEU A 65 -11.55 6.26 5.47
N ILE A 66 -11.57 5.20 6.26
CA ILE A 66 -10.40 4.74 7.01
C ILE A 66 -9.90 3.45 6.36
N LYS A 67 -8.82 3.55 5.58
CA LYS A 67 -8.18 2.38 4.94
C LYS A 67 -7.58 1.45 6.01
N GLN A 68 -7.89 0.15 5.90
CA GLN A 68 -7.50 -0.88 6.86
C GLN A 68 -6.46 -1.88 6.32
N VAL A 69 -6.30 -1.99 5.00
CA VAL A 69 -5.39 -2.93 4.37
C VAL A 69 -4.37 -2.16 3.54
N LEU A 70 -3.09 -2.38 3.82
CA LEU A 70 -1.97 -1.79 3.06
C LEU A 70 -1.22 -2.94 2.38
N ILE A 71 -1.28 -3.02 1.06
CA ILE A 71 -0.57 -4.04 0.28
C ILE A 71 0.92 -3.67 0.29
N ILE A 72 1.76 -4.57 0.77
CA ILE A 72 3.22 -4.37 0.94
C ILE A 72 4.07 -5.36 0.12
N ASP A 73 3.38 -6.26 -0.57
CA ASP A 73 3.89 -7.13 -1.62
C ASP A 73 2.75 -7.32 -2.61
N SER A 74 2.90 -6.83 -3.83
CA SER A 74 1.91 -6.88 -4.91
C SER A 74 1.93 -8.18 -5.72
N ASP A 75 2.71 -9.20 -5.33
CA ASP A 75 2.85 -10.41 -6.15
C ASP A 75 1.51 -11.19 -6.28
N GLU A 76 0.87 -11.07 -7.43
CA GLU A 76 -0.38 -11.76 -7.78
C GLU A 76 -0.13 -13.11 -8.47
N SER A 77 1.09 -13.67 -8.39
CA SER A 77 1.40 -14.97 -8.97
C SER A 77 0.43 -16.05 -8.49
N GLY A 78 -0.20 -16.73 -9.45
CA GLY A 78 -1.19 -17.80 -9.18
C GLY A 78 -2.60 -17.30 -8.87
N TRP A 79 -2.86 -16.00 -9.03
CA TRP A 79 -4.21 -15.43 -8.95
C TRP A 79 -4.97 -15.58 -10.28
N ASN A 80 -6.28 -15.74 -10.16
CA ASN A 80 -7.22 -15.56 -11.26
C ASN A 80 -7.93 -14.21 -11.05
N ILE A 81 -7.63 -13.23 -11.90
CA ILE A 81 -8.15 -11.85 -11.80
C ILE A 81 -9.20 -11.64 -12.88
N ASN A 82 -10.31 -11.02 -12.49
CA ASN A 82 -11.31 -10.49 -13.40
C ASN A 82 -10.84 -9.12 -13.93
N GLU A 83 -10.48 -9.06 -15.21
CA GLU A 83 -10.00 -7.83 -15.84
C GLU A 83 -11.03 -6.69 -15.86
N GLU A 84 -12.33 -7.00 -15.75
CA GLU A 84 -13.39 -5.98 -15.80
C GLU A 84 -13.48 -5.13 -14.52
N ASP A 85 -13.19 -5.73 -13.36
CA ASP A 85 -13.38 -5.06 -12.06
C ASP A 85 -12.18 -5.20 -11.10
N GLY A 86 -11.11 -5.88 -11.52
CA GLY A 86 -9.90 -6.10 -10.74
C GLY A 86 -10.08 -7.04 -9.55
N THR A 87 -11.24 -7.68 -9.40
CA THR A 87 -11.44 -8.66 -8.32
C THR A 87 -10.84 -10.00 -8.67
N GLY A 88 -10.37 -10.74 -7.69
CA GLY A 88 -9.66 -11.99 -7.94
C GLY A 88 -9.13 -12.64 -6.69
N GLY A 89 -8.53 -13.80 -6.86
CA GLY A 89 -7.87 -14.51 -5.76
C GLY A 89 -7.06 -15.69 -6.25
N VAL A 90 -6.36 -16.33 -5.32
CA VAL A 90 -5.51 -17.48 -5.61
C VAL A 90 -6.32 -18.63 -6.21
N SER A 91 -5.78 -19.24 -7.26
CA SER A 91 -6.50 -20.24 -8.08
C SER A 91 -7.03 -21.45 -7.33
N PHE A 92 -6.39 -21.86 -6.23
CA PHE A 92 -6.84 -22.99 -5.40
C PHE A 92 -7.96 -22.64 -4.41
N LEU A 93 -8.24 -21.36 -4.23
CA LEU A 93 -9.26 -20.85 -3.31
C LEU A 93 -10.21 -19.89 -4.03
N PRO A 94 -11.08 -20.40 -4.93
CA PRO A 94 -12.10 -19.57 -5.57
C PRO A 94 -13.06 -18.95 -4.54
N ARG A 95 -13.68 -17.82 -4.90
CA ARG A 95 -14.51 -17.01 -4.01
C ARG A 95 -15.59 -17.81 -3.28
N GLU A 96 -16.30 -18.68 -3.98
CA GLU A 96 -17.39 -19.48 -3.38
C GLU A 96 -16.87 -20.44 -2.30
N LEU A 97 -15.66 -20.98 -2.50
CA LEU A 97 -15.00 -21.83 -1.51
C LEU A 97 -14.48 -21.00 -0.34
N ALA A 98 -13.88 -19.83 -0.60
CA ALA A 98 -13.45 -18.90 0.44
C ALA A 98 -14.63 -18.48 1.34
N ASP A 99 -15.75 -18.07 0.75
CA ASP A 99 -16.96 -17.65 1.45
C ASP A 99 -17.52 -18.78 2.33
N LYS A 100 -17.55 -20.01 1.80
CA LYS A 100 -17.96 -21.19 2.56
C LYS A 100 -17.03 -21.45 3.75
N ILE A 101 -15.72 -21.46 3.54
CA ILE A 101 -14.71 -21.70 4.61
C ILE A 101 -14.82 -20.63 5.71
N ILE A 102 -14.97 -19.37 5.31
CA ILE A 102 -15.13 -18.25 6.25
C ILE A 102 -16.42 -18.43 7.06
N SER A 103 -17.54 -18.78 6.41
CA SER A 103 -18.83 -19.01 7.08
C SER A 103 -18.81 -20.20 8.03
N GLU A 104 -18.13 -21.28 7.68
CA GLU A 104 -18.01 -22.49 8.51
C GLU A 104 -16.99 -22.30 9.65
N GLY A 105 -16.05 -21.36 9.48
CA GLY A 105 -15.02 -21.04 10.48
C GLY A 105 -13.93 -22.11 10.62
N SER A 106 -13.85 -23.05 9.68
CA SER A 106 -12.89 -24.14 9.63
C SER A 106 -12.29 -24.29 8.23
N ILE A 107 -10.97 -24.28 8.14
CA ILE A 107 -10.24 -24.44 6.87
C ILE A 107 -9.90 -25.92 6.67
N PRO A 108 -10.26 -26.54 5.54
CA PRO A 108 -9.79 -27.88 5.18
C PRO A 108 -8.26 -27.97 5.17
N ASP A 109 -7.70 -29.11 5.60
CA ASP A 109 -6.26 -29.28 5.80
C ASP A 109 -5.43 -29.00 4.53
N ASP A 110 -5.92 -29.42 3.36
CA ASP A 110 -5.27 -29.22 2.06
C ASP A 110 -5.24 -27.73 1.66
N ILE A 111 -6.30 -26.99 1.95
CA ILE A 111 -6.35 -25.53 1.74
C ILE A 111 -5.42 -24.82 2.73
N MET A 112 -5.46 -25.22 4.01
CA MET A 112 -4.59 -24.65 5.05
C MET A 112 -3.10 -24.81 4.68
N GLN A 113 -2.70 -25.97 4.17
CA GLN A 113 -1.33 -26.21 3.72
C GLN A 113 -0.93 -25.29 2.57
N GLN A 114 -1.83 -25.05 1.60
CA GLN A 114 -1.56 -24.13 0.50
C GLN A 114 -1.45 -22.68 0.95
N CYS A 115 -2.36 -22.23 1.82
CA CYS A 115 -2.30 -20.89 2.42
C CYS A 115 -1.00 -20.68 3.19
N LYS A 116 -0.58 -21.65 4.03
CA LYS A 116 0.68 -21.57 4.79
C LYS A 116 1.91 -21.50 3.88
N LYS A 117 1.90 -22.19 2.74
CA LYS A 117 3.03 -22.14 1.80
C LYS A 117 3.23 -20.74 1.22
N ILE A 118 2.15 -20.01 0.94
CA ILE A 118 2.25 -18.60 0.49
C ILE A 118 2.78 -17.75 1.64
N GLU A 119 2.20 -17.89 2.83
CA GLU A 119 2.60 -17.13 4.02
C GLU A 119 4.10 -17.31 4.38
N GLU A 120 4.60 -18.55 4.32
CA GLU A 120 6.00 -18.88 4.65
C GLU A 120 7.00 -18.41 3.59
N SER A 121 6.53 -18.08 2.38
CA SER A 121 7.39 -17.60 1.28
C SER A 121 7.81 -16.14 1.44
N TYR A 122 7.17 -15.40 2.35
CA TYR A 122 7.40 -13.98 2.56
C TYR A 122 7.99 -13.69 3.93
N VAL A 123 8.98 -12.79 3.93
CA VAL A 123 9.58 -12.25 5.16
C VAL A 123 9.35 -10.75 5.14
N TYR A 124 8.62 -10.28 6.15
CA TYR A 124 8.35 -8.85 6.30
C TYR A 124 9.64 -8.10 6.65
N ASP A 125 9.93 -7.06 5.88
CA ASP A 125 11.01 -6.11 6.13
C ASP A 125 10.40 -4.75 6.46
N GLU A 126 10.56 -4.33 7.71
CA GLU A 126 10.02 -3.06 8.21
C GLU A 126 10.70 -1.84 7.57
N TYR A 127 11.98 -1.98 7.17
CA TYR A 127 12.80 -0.92 6.59
C TYR A 127 13.33 -1.34 5.22
N ARG A 128 12.50 -1.17 4.18
CA ARG A 128 12.83 -1.62 2.82
C ARG A 128 13.55 -0.53 2.03
N GLU A 129 14.64 -0.91 1.37
CA GLU A 129 15.36 -0.06 0.40
C GLU A 129 14.83 -0.31 -1.02
N ILE A 130 14.61 0.76 -1.79
CA ILE A 130 14.18 0.68 -3.19
C ILE A 130 15.39 0.31 -4.07
N LYS A 131 15.38 -0.89 -4.65
CA LYS A 131 16.47 -1.40 -5.51
C LYS A 131 16.00 -1.89 -6.87
N THR A 132 14.72 -2.20 -6.99
CA THR A 132 14.12 -2.80 -8.16
C THR A 132 12.77 -2.16 -8.47
N GLU A 133 12.29 -2.33 -9.70
CA GLU A 133 10.92 -1.91 -10.09
C GLU A 133 9.84 -2.56 -9.23
N LYS A 134 10.08 -3.78 -8.74
CA LYS A 134 9.14 -4.44 -7.81
C LYS A 134 9.08 -3.73 -6.46
N ASP A 135 10.20 -3.17 -5.98
CA ASP A 135 10.19 -2.38 -4.73
C ASP A 135 9.40 -1.07 -4.93
N ILE A 136 9.49 -0.46 -6.11
CA ILE A 136 8.67 0.72 -6.48
C ILE A 136 7.20 0.33 -6.50
N GLU A 137 6.85 -0.74 -7.21
CA GLU A 137 5.48 -1.23 -7.32
C GLU A 137 4.86 -1.49 -5.93
N ASP A 138 5.59 -2.20 -5.05
CA ASP A 138 5.16 -2.46 -3.68
C ASP A 138 4.95 -1.19 -2.86
N PHE A 139 5.83 -0.21 -3.04
CA PHE A 139 5.74 1.08 -2.38
C PHE A 139 4.54 1.89 -2.86
N ASP A 140 4.27 1.91 -4.16
CA ASP A 140 3.13 2.58 -4.77
C ASP A 140 1.81 1.96 -4.31
N TRP A 141 1.72 0.63 -4.25
CA TRP A 141 0.58 -0.10 -3.71
C TRP A 141 0.30 0.24 -2.23
N ALA A 142 1.35 0.29 -1.42
CA ALA A 142 1.23 0.58 0.00
C ALA A 142 0.77 2.02 0.26
N THR A 143 1.25 2.96 -0.55
CA THR A 143 1.09 4.41 -0.32
C THR A 143 0.00 5.06 -1.15
N GLY A 144 -0.55 4.35 -2.15
CA GLY A 144 -1.51 4.93 -3.09
C GLY A 144 -0.90 6.08 -3.88
N ASN A 145 0.36 5.94 -4.30
CA ASN A 145 1.13 6.95 -5.03
C ASN A 145 1.19 8.31 -4.31
N PHE A 146 1.15 8.34 -2.99
CA PHE A 146 1.21 9.57 -2.20
C PHE A 146 0.07 10.57 -2.48
N HIS A 147 -1.07 10.10 -2.98
CA HIS A 147 -2.27 10.95 -3.10
C HIS A 147 -2.68 11.49 -1.72
N ASP A 148 -2.91 12.80 -1.64
CA ASP A 148 -3.18 13.56 -0.40
C ASP A 148 -2.04 13.54 0.64
N ALA A 149 -0.85 13.07 0.27
CA ALA A 149 0.28 13.08 1.18
C ALA A 149 0.86 14.49 1.31
N TYR A 150 1.50 14.78 2.44
CA TYR A 150 2.30 15.98 2.63
C TYR A 150 3.50 15.69 3.54
N ILE A 151 4.56 16.47 3.38
CA ILE A 151 5.76 16.38 4.22
C ILE A 151 5.45 17.01 5.57
N LYS A 152 5.35 16.17 6.60
CA LYS A 152 5.12 16.58 7.99
C LYS A 152 6.42 16.95 8.70
N GLU A 153 7.52 16.29 8.34
CA GLU A 153 8.85 16.55 8.90
C GLU A 153 9.90 16.37 7.82
N GLN A 154 10.87 17.29 7.78
CA GLN A 154 12.04 17.23 6.88
C GLN A 154 13.28 17.68 7.66
N LYS A 155 14.32 16.84 7.71
CA LYS A 155 15.57 17.18 8.38
C LYS A 155 16.76 16.41 7.79
N ILE A 156 17.93 17.05 7.81
CA ILE A 156 19.21 16.37 7.57
C ILE A 156 19.70 15.78 8.89
N LEU A 157 19.99 14.48 8.89
CA LEU A 157 20.48 13.75 10.06
C LEU A 157 21.99 13.93 10.25
N GLU A 158 22.48 13.59 11.44
CA GLU A 158 23.92 13.49 11.74
C GLU A 158 24.52 12.34 10.92
N GLY A 159 25.00 12.67 9.71
CA GLY A 159 25.42 11.69 8.70
C GLY A 159 25.18 12.16 7.27
N GLY A 160 24.40 13.23 7.07
CA GLY A 160 24.10 13.79 5.75
C GLY A 160 22.91 13.14 5.05
N GLU A 161 22.29 12.13 5.67
CA GLU A 161 21.03 11.54 5.19
C GLU A 161 19.89 12.54 5.33
N LEU A 162 19.05 12.65 4.30
CA LEU A 162 17.78 13.37 4.38
C LEU A 162 16.71 12.42 4.92
N TYR A 163 16.08 12.81 6.02
CA TYR A 163 14.90 12.15 6.54
C TYR A 163 13.65 12.98 6.22
N LEU A 164 12.62 12.28 5.76
CA LEU A 164 11.27 12.79 5.53
C LEU A 164 10.27 11.95 6.31
N ARG A 165 9.24 12.60 6.85
CA ARG A 165 8.03 11.95 7.35
C ARG A 165 6.83 12.47 6.59
N PHE A 166 6.18 11.60 5.85
CA PHE A 166 4.92 11.89 5.18
C PHE A 166 3.72 11.55 6.06
N SER A 167 2.71 12.38 5.97
CA SER A 167 1.38 12.19 6.58
C SER A 167 0.31 12.47 5.53
N GLY A 168 -0.95 12.16 5.81
CA GLY A 168 -2.06 12.31 4.85
C GLY A 168 -2.27 11.11 3.93
N ILE A 169 -1.29 10.20 3.86
CA ILE A 169 -1.42 8.92 3.16
C ILE A 169 -2.55 8.10 3.78
N TRP A 170 -3.42 7.55 2.92
CA TRP A 170 -4.60 6.85 3.39
C TRP A 170 -4.23 5.58 4.14
N GLY A 171 -4.45 5.61 5.45
CA GLY A 171 -4.24 4.46 6.34
C GLY A 171 -2.85 4.37 6.97
N CYS A 172 -1.87 5.19 6.59
CA CYS A 172 -0.54 5.17 7.20
C CYS A 172 0.15 6.54 7.21
N GLN A 173 1.32 6.57 7.86
CA GLN A 173 2.40 7.52 7.62
C GLN A 173 3.57 6.77 7.03
N VAL A 174 4.48 7.49 6.37
CA VAL A 174 5.67 6.87 5.80
C VAL A 174 6.88 7.71 6.19
N GLU A 175 7.88 7.05 6.75
CA GLU A 175 9.21 7.61 6.92
C GLU A 175 10.06 7.23 5.71
N ILE A 176 10.85 8.17 5.19
CA ILE A 176 11.74 7.98 4.04
C ILE A 176 13.11 8.54 4.36
N TRP A 177 14.16 7.82 3.96
CA TRP A 177 15.53 8.29 4.03
C TRP A 177 16.17 8.27 2.65
N PHE A 178 16.87 9.34 2.31
CA PHE A 178 17.69 9.45 1.10
C PHE A 178 19.16 9.69 1.50
N TRP A 179 20.09 9.01 0.84
CA TRP A 179 21.52 9.19 1.09
C TRP A 179 22.37 8.94 -0.15
N ASP A 180 23.61 9.44 -0.08
CA ASP A 180 24.63 9.48 -1.13
C ASP A 180 24.22 10.25 -2.41
N ASP A 181 25.07 11.20 -2.82
CA ASP A 181 24.80 12.14 -3.93
C ASP A 181 23.40 12.78 -3.87
N LEU A 182 23.00 13.21 -2.67
CA LEU A 182 21.69 13.78 -2.38
C LEU A 182 21.51 15.17 -3.02
N GLU A 183 20.42 15.34 -3.76
CA GLU A 183 19.89 16.59 -4.28
C GLU A 183 18.36 16.61 -4.10
N TYR A 184 17.77 17.75 -3.74
CA TYR A 184 16.31 17.86 -3.61
C TYR A 184 15.84 19.32 -3.67
N CYS A 185 14.56 19.53 -4.00
CA CYS A 185 13.85 20.79 -3.84
C CYS A 185 12.45 20.51 -3.29
N SER A 186 12.07 21.14 -2.19
CA SER A 186 10.75 20.99 -1.55
C SER A 186 9.92 22.28 -1.55
N GLU A 187 10.42 23.33 -2.22
CA GLU A 187 9.89 24.70 -2.08
C GLU A 187 8.49 24.88 -2.64
N SER A 188 8.13 24.14 -3.70
CA SER A 188 6.79 24.23 -4.32
C SER A 188 5.66 23.66 -3.46
N ARG A 189 5.99 23.01 -2.34
CA ARG A 189 5.06 22.46 -1.33
C ARG A 189 5.32 23.00 0.07
N ASN A 190 5.94 24.18 0.18
CA ASN A 190 6.12 24.83 1.48
C ASN A 190 4.75 25.29 2.04
N PRO A 191 4.33 24.79 3.22
CA PRO A 191 3.03 25.11 3.80
C PRO A 191 2.88 26.58 4.23
N GLU A 192 3.96 27.36 4.32
CA GLU A 192 3.88 28.78 4.66
C GLU A 192 3.25 29.64 3.56
N TYR A 193 3.34 29.21 2.30
CA TYR A 193 2.86 29.99 1.14
C TYR A 193 2.34 29.16 -0.03
N SER A 194 2.24 27.84 0.10
CA SER A 194 1.72 26.95 -0.95
C SER A 194 0.90 25.82 -0.34
N ASP A 195 0.06 25.20 -1.17
CA ASP A 195 -0.62 23.95 -0.83
C ASP A 195 0.46 22.86 -0.61
N PRO A 196 0.54 22.23 0.58
CA PRO A 196 1.58 21.24 0.87
C PRO A 196 1.22 19.84 0.36
N TYR A 197 -0.01 19.62 -0.12
CA TYR A 197 -0.51 18.31 -0.49
C TYR A 197 -0.05 17.89 -1.89
N TRP A 198 0.29 16.61 -2.00
CA TRP A 198 0.66 15.94 -3.23
C TRP A 198 -0.59 15.36 -3.87
N SER A 199 -0.72 15.50 -5.18
CA SER A 199 -1.83 14.89 -5.93
C SER A 199 -1.51 13.45 -6.33
N CYS A 200 -0.25 13.17 -6.62
CA CYS A 200 0.29 11.86 -6.94
C CYS A 200 1.81 11.93 -6.86
N SER A 201 2.51 10.84 -7.16
CA SER A 201 3.96 10.83 -7.20
C SER A 201 4.49 9.98 -8.36
N THR A 202 5.71 10.29 -8.76
CA THR A 202 6.54 9.45 -9.62
C THR A 202 7.74 8.98 -8.81
N LEU A 203 7.99 7.67 -8.80
CA LEU A 203 9.20 7.05 -8.30
C LEU A 203 9.90 6.29 -9.44
N GLU A 204 11.14 6.64 -9.78
CA GLU A 204 11.87 6.00 -10.89
C GLU A 204 13.32 5.67 -10.50
N LEU A 205 13.79 4.48 -10.88
CA LEU A 205 15.20 4.09 -10.85
C LEU A 205 15.87 4.39 -12.19
N LYS A 206 16.80 5.35 -12.23
CA LYS A 206 17.45 5.78 -13.48
C LYS A 206 18.92 6.13 -13.27
N ASN A 207 19.80 5.56 -14.10
CA ASN A 207 21.25 5.85 -14.09
C ASN A 207 21.92 5.67 -12.70
N GLY A 208 21.43 4.72 -11.90
CA GLY A 208 21.94 4.47 -10.54
C GLY A 208 21.53 5.53 -9.52
N TYR A 209 20.40 6.21 -9.75
CA TYR A 209 19.74 7.11 -8.82
C TYR A 209 18.27 6.69 -8.65
N VAL A 210 17.74 6.99 -7.48
CA VAL A 210 16.31 7.02 -7.19
C VAL A 210 15.82 8.45 -7.37
N TYR A 211 14.73 8.64 -8.11
CA TYR A 211 14.05 9.91 -8.27
C TYR A 211 12.64 9.79 -7.68
N PHE A 212 12.29 10.65 -6.73
CA PHE A 212 10.97 10.69 -6.11
C PHE A 212 10.38 12.10 -6.22
N VAL A 213 9.23 12.24 -6.87
CA VAL A 213 8.69 13.54 -7.29
C VAL A 213 7.21 13.62 -7.03
N ASP A 214 6.73 14.78 -6.59
CA ASP A 214 5.32 15.14 -6.57
C ASP A 214 4.80 15.42 -7.97
N GLY A 215 3.93 14.54 -8.47
CA GLY A 215 3.34 14.59 -9.80
C GLY A 215 3.73 13.42 -10.70
N GLU A 216 2.90 13.19 -11.72
CA GLU A 216 3.14 12.24 -12.82
C GLU A 216 3.93 12.91 -13.94
N ILE A 217 5.26 12.83 -13.89
CA ILE A 217 6.16 13.47 -14.89
C ILE A 217 7.34 12.56 -15.24
N ASP A 218 7.93 12.75 -16.43
CA ASP A 218 9.22 12.11 -16.75
C ASP A 218 10.33 12.77 -15.93
N VAL A 219 11.25 11.97 -15.38
CA VAL A 219 12.43 12.45 -14.65
C VAL A 219 13.24 13.51 -15.40
N LYS A 220 13.22 13.52 -16.75
CA LYS A 220 13.89 14.54 -17.56
C LYS A 220 13.25 15.92 -17.51
N GLU A 221 12.00 16.00 -17.07
CA GLU A 221 11.20 17.23 -16.99
C GLU A 221 11.20 17.82 -15.57
N ILE A 222 11.89 17.18 -14.61
CA ILE A 222 12.03 17.68 -13.24
C ILE A 222 12.66 19.07 -13.26
N THR A 223 11.98 20.00 -12.60
CA THR A 223 12.44 21.36 -12.33
C THR A 223 12.05 21.74 -10.90
N ASP A 224 12.60 22.84 -10.37
CA ASP A 224 12.26 23.36 -9.05
C ASP A 224 10.83 23.93 -8.94
N GLY A 225 10.04 23.86 -10.02
CA GLY A 225 8.58 24.03 -9.95
C GLY A 225 7.87 22.87 -9.24
N TYR A 226 8.55 21.73 -9.07
CA TYR A 226 8.04 20.53 -8.40
C TYR A 226 8.73 20.30 -7.06
N CYS A 227 8.10 19.49 -6.21
CA CYS A 227 8.73 18.94 -5.02
C CYS A 227 9.39 17.62 -5.43
N TRP A 228 10.72 17.51 -5.31
CA TRP A 228 11.48 16.37 -5.82
C TRP A 228 12.69 16.04 -4.95
N PHE A 229 13.06 14.75 -4.96
CA PHE A 229 14.20 14.18 -4.26
C PHE A 229 14.96 13.25 -5.21
N LYS A 230 16.29 13.33 -5.16
CA LYS A 230 17.20 12.50 -5.94
C LYS A 230 18.37 12.06 -5.05
N ALA A 231 18.65 10.78 -5.03
CA ALA A 231 19.82 10.24 -4.33
C ALA A 231 20.24 8.89 -4.93
N ARG A 232 21.38 8.34 -4.52
CA ARG A 232 21.78 6.97 -4.90
C ARG A 232 20.88 5.93 -4.26
N HIS A 233 20.41 6.22 -3.05
CA HIS A 233 19.67 5.27 -2.25
C HIS A 233 18.46 5.92 -1.61
N MET A 234 17.40 5.11 -1.48
CA MET A 234 16.16 5.44 -0.79
C MET A 234 15.70 4.22 -0.01
N LYS A 235 15.34 4.41 1.26
CA LYS A 235 14.60 3.41 2.05
C LYS A 235 13.38 4.02 2.68
N TYR A 236 12.40 3.19 3.00
CA TYR A 236 11.16 3.63 3.61
C TYR A 236 10.73 2.70 4.75
N HIS A 237 9.87 3.24 5.61
CA HIS A 237 9.20 2.53 6.69
C HIS A 237 7.74 2.99 6.76
N ILE A 238 6.81 2.05 6.68
CA ILE A 238 5.36 2.31 6.75
C ILE A 238 4.92 2.22 8.21
N ILE A 239 4.31 3.28 8.71
CA ILE A 239 3.72 3.35 10.05
C ILE A 239 2.20 3.31 9.90
N PRO A 240 1.53 2.19 10.19
CA PRO A 240 0.07 2.11 10.09
C PRO A 240 -0.59 3.03 11.12
N ASN A 241 -1.61 3.79 10.70
CA ASN A 241 -2.35 4.71 11.58
C ASN A 241 -3.30 3.97 12.53
#